data_AF-A0A1Y2R894-F1
#
_entry.id   AF-A0A1Y2R894-F1
#
_cell.length_a   1.000
_cell.length_b   1.000
_cell.length_c   1.000
_cell.angle_alpha   90.00
_cell.angle_beta   90.00
_cell.angle_gamma   90.00
#
_symmetry.space_group_name_H-M   'P 1'
#
loop_
_entity.id
_entity.type
_entity.pdbx_description
1 polymer ?
#
loop_
_entity_poly.entity_id
_entity_poly.type
_entity_poly.pdbx_seq_one_letter_code
_entity_poly.pdbx_strand_id
1 'polypeptide(L)'
;MKNTRLSVVAIALSTLVAGHALAAEPTVGKTREQVRAELAQAQRNGDLIANGESGLRFNQLYPQQYAQPAVVSKSRSQVQGELEEARDNGTLIADGQTGATARELAPQRYVAQRKTREEVRAEVREALRNGSLHPIGNDYPVN
;
A
#
# COMPACT_ATOMS: atom_id res chain seq x y z
N MET A 1 24.19 34.47 -48.76
CA MET A 1 25.47 33.76 -48.48
C MET A 1 25.87 34.00 -47.03
N LYS A 2 25.89 32.93 -46.22
CA LYS A 2 26.78 32.63 -45.07
C LYS A 2 26.28 31.32 -44.45
N ASN A 3 27.11 30.28 -44.47
CA ASN A 3 26.79 28.88 -44.15
C ASN A 3 27.35 28.51 -42.77
N THR A 4 26.65 27.73 -41.94
CA THR A 4 27.23 26.88 -40.86
C THR A 4 26.19 25.82 -40.42
N ARG A 5 26.16 24.59 -40.96
CA ARG A 5 26.82 23.33 -40.51
C ARG A 5 26.48 22.90 -39.05
N LEU A 6 25.60 21.91 -38.89
CA LEU A 6 25.86 20.46 -38.67
C LEU A 6 25.90 20.10 -37.18
N SER A 7 24.96 19.28 -36.71
CA SER A 7 25.25 17.90 -36.30
C SER A 7 24.01 17.24 -35.67
N VAL A 8 23.39 16.31 -36.42
CA VAL A 8 22.43 15.34 -35.89
C VAL A 8 23.28 14.16 -35.42
N VAL A 9 23.44 14.00 -34.11
CA VAL A 9 24.08 12.81 -33.55
C VAL A 9 22.97 11.82 -33.18
N ALA A 10 22.63 10.97 -34.14
CA ALA A 10 21.85 9.76 -33.91
C ALA A 10 22.76 8.74 -33.19
N ILE A 11 22.61 8.61 -31.88
CA ILE A 11 23.27 7.53 -31.13
C ILE A 11 22.36 6.30 -31.22
N ALA A 12 22.65 5.44 -32.20
CA ALA A 12 22.13 4.08 -32.26
C ALA A 12 22.84 3.24 -31.19
N LEU A 13 22.20 3.04 -30.04
CA LEU A 13 22.62 2.07 -29.04
C LEU A 13 22.10 0.69 -29.45
N SER A 14 22.94 -0.06 -30.15
CA SER A 14 22.74 -1.48 -30.45
C SER A 14 22.80 -2.29 -29.15
N THR A 15 21.64 -2.56 -28.54
CA THR A 15 21.50 -3.56 -27.50
C THR A 15 21.72 -4.94 -28.12
N LEU A 16 22.89 -5.51 -27.89
CA LEU A 16 23.23 -6.89 -28.21
C LEU A 16 22.27 -7.83 -27.47
N VAL A 17 21.31 -8.41 -28.19
CA VAL A 17 20.53 -9.56 -27.73
C VAL A 17 21.46 -10.78 -27.79
N ALA A 18 21.98 -11.19 -26.64
CA ALA A 18 22.44 -12.56 -26.44
C ALA A 18 21.25 -13.39 -25.94
N GLY A 19 21.01 -14.51 -26.62
CA GLY A 19 19.82 -15.36 -26.57
C GLY A 19 19.20 -15.63 -25.19
N HIS A 20 17.86 -15.62 -25.19
CA HIS A 20 17.03 -16.21 -24.15
C HIS A 20 17.20 -17.73 -24.20
N ALA A 21 18.04 -18.30 -23.34
CA ALA A 21 18.06 -19.72 -23.07
C ALA A 21 17.40 -19.96 -21.71
N LEU A 22 16.19 -20.53 -21.74
CA LEU A 22 15.46 -21.03 -20.60
C LEU A 22 16.18 -22.31 -20.10
N ALA A 23 17.34 -22.15 -19.46
CA ALA A 23 18.03 -23.22 -18.75
C ALA A 23 17.75 -23.04 -17.26
N ALA A 24 17.40 -24.13 -16.57
CA ALA A 24 17.30 -24.19 -15.11
C ALA A 24 18.41 -23.32 -14.50
N GLU A 25 18.00 -22.26 -13.79
CA GLU A 25 18.89 -21.23 -13.26
C GLU A 25 20.01 -21.95 -12.50
N PRO A 26 21.26 -21.96 -13.00
CA PRO A 26 22.35 -22.42 -12.17
C PRO A 26 22.30 -21.51 -10.95
N THR A 27 22.20 -22.08 -9.76
CA THR A 27 22.49 -21.32 -8.54
C THR A 27 23.94 -20.89 -8.66
N VAL A 28 24.17 -19.74 -9.30
CA VAL A 28 25.48 -19.13 -9.43
C VAL A 28 25.90 -18.90 -7.99
N GLY A 29 26.78 -19.78 -7.49
CA GLY A 29 27.30 -19.67 -6.14
C GLY A 29 27.85 -18.27 -5.97
N LYS A 30 27.53 -17.63 -4.84
CA LYS A 30 27.99 -16.26 -4.59
C LYS A 30 29.50 -16.18 -4.76
N THR A 31 29.96 -15.17 -5.47
CA THR A 31 31.41 -14.93 -5.59
C THR A 31 31.97 -14.55 -4.22
N ARG A 32 33.28 -14.75 -4.01
CA ARG A 32 33.92 -14.38 -2.74
C ARG A 32 33.75 -12.89 -2.45
N GLU A 33 33.74 -12.08 -3.49
CA GLU A 33 33.52 -10.64 -3.44
C GLU A 33 32.09 -10.32 -2.95
N GLN A 34 31.08 -11.02 -3.47
CA GLN A 34 29.69 -10.88 -3.02
C GLN A 34 29.54 -11.29 -1.55
N VAL A 35 30.13 -12.42 -1.14
CA VAL A 35 30.09 -12.88 0.27
C VAL A 35 30.77 -11.87 1.20
N ARG A 36 31.91 -11.29 0.80
CA ARG A 36 32.59 -10.25 1.59
C ARG A 36 31.74 -8.98 1.70
N ALA A 37 31.09 -8.58 0.61
CA ALA A 37 30.20 -7.43 0.61
C ALA A 37 29.00 -7.64 1.55
N GLU A 38 28.37 -8.81 1.50
CA GLU A 38 27.25 -9.17 2.38
C GLU A 38 27.68 -9.24 3.85
N LEU A 39 28.83 -9.83 4.14
CA LEU A 39 29.36 -9.90 5.51
C LEU A 39 29.65 -8.51 6.07
N ALA A 40 30.23 -7.62 5.27
CA ALA A 40 30.44 -6.23 5.67
C ALA A 40 29.11 -5.49 5.90
N GLN A 41 28.10 -5.73 5.06
CA GLN A 41 26.75 -5.18 5.26
C GLN A 41 26.10 -5.71 6.54
N ALA A 42 26.15 -7.01 6.79
CA ALA A 42 25.59 -7.63 7.99
C ALA A 42 26.27 -7.12 9.27
N GLN A 43 27.59 -6.90 9.25
CA GLN A 43 28.29 -6.25 10.36
C GLN A 43 27.82 -4.82 10.56
N ARG A 44 27.72 -4.03 9.48
CA ARG A 44 27.31 -2.63 9.54
C ARG A 44 25.88 -2.44 10.04
N ASN A 45 24.98 -3.36 9.69
CA ASN A 45 23.58 -3.33 10.09
C ASN A 45 23.31 -4.06 11.41
N GLY A 46 24.33 -4.74 11.97
CA GLY A 46 24.19 -5.54 13.19
C GLY A 46 23.34 -6.80 13.01
N ASP A 47 23.24 -7.33 11.79
CA ASP A 47 22.43 -8.51 11.47
C ASP A 47 23.08 -9.84 11.88
N LEU A 48 24.35 -9.80 12.29
CA LEU A 48 25.04 -10.97 12.81
C LEU A 48 24.44 -11.42 14.14
N ILE A 49 24.42 -12.73 14.36
CA ILE A 49 24.00 -13.34 15.63
C ILE A 49 25.02 -12.98 16.72
N ALA A 50 24.55 -12.35 17.79
CA ALA A 50 25.36 -11.94 18.92
C ALA A 50 25.48 -13.05 19.97
N ASN A 51 24.46 -13.88 20.11
CA ASN A 51 24.44 -15.01 21.04
C ASN A 51 23.73 -16.22 20.37
N GLY A 52 24.43 -17.35 20.30
CA GLY A 52 23.96 -18.55 19.61
C GLY A 52 22.83 -19.30 20.31
N GLU A 53 22.59 -19.07 21.60
CA GLU A 53 21.52 -19.72 22.37
C GLU A 53 20.19 -18.97 22.22
N SER A 54 20.23 -17.64 22.27
CA SER A 54 19.06 -16.77 22.13
C SER A 54 18.70 -16.48 20.68
N GLY A 55 19.63 -16.65 19.74
CA GLY A 55 19.45 -16.29 18.33
C GLY A 55 19.31 -14.79 18.08
N LEU A 56 19.58 -13.96 19.10
CA LEU A 56 19.46 -12.51 18.99
C LEU A 56 20.60 -11.92 18.16
N ARG A 57 20.27 -10.93 17.34
CA ARG A 57 21.20 -10.15 16.53
C ARG A 57 21.77 -8.97 17.31
N PHE A 58 22.93 -8.46 16.88
CA PHE A 58 23.54 -7.29 17.52
C PHE A 58 22.65 -6.05 17.47
N ASN A 59 21.91 -5.82 16.39
CA ASN A 59 20.98 -4.69 16.26
C ASN A 59 19.76 -4.78 17.19
N GLN A 60 19.42 -5.99 17.67
CA GLN A 60 18.34 -6.19 18.64
C GLN A 60 18.82 -5.95 20.07
N LEU A 61 20.06 -6.34 20.39
CA LEU A 61 20.65 -6.14 21.73
C LEU A 61 21.16 -4.72 21.94
N TYR A 62 21.74 -4.11 20.90
CA TYR A 62 22.35 -2.79 20.96
C TYR A 62 21.78 -1.85 19.89
N PRO A 63 20.46 -1.60 19.88
CA PRO A 63 19.80 -0.82 18.82
C PRO A 63 20.34 0.61 18.67
N GLN A 64 20.99 1.17 19.69
CA GLN A 64 21.60 2.49 19.66
C GLN A 64 22.91 2.54 18.86
N GLN A 65 23.57 1.39 18.65
CA GLN A 65 24.84 1.29 17.95
C GLN A 65 24.69 1.07 16.43
N TYR A 66 23.47 0.74 15.99
CA TYR A 66 23.17 0.40 14.59
C TYR A 66 22.11 1.34 14.02
N ALA A 67 22.21 1.61 12.72
CA ALA A 67 21.20 2.40 12.03
C ALA A 67 19.89 1.61 11.97
N GLN A 68 18.84 2.19 12.53
CA GLN A 68 17.49 1.64 12.44
C GLN A 68 16.91 1.93 11.05
N PRO A 69 16.15 0.99 10.44
CA PRO A 69 15.41 1.29 9.24
C PRO A 69 14.43 2.44 9.51
N ALA A 70 14.34 3.39 8.59
CA ALA A 70 13.35 4.44 8.67
C ALA A 70 11.95 3.82 8.59
N VAL A 71 11.22 3.84 9.71
CA VAL A 71 9.82 3.42 9.74
C VAL A 71 9.00 4.54 9.12
N VAL A 72 8.40 4.27 7.96
CA VAL A 72 7.38 5.17 7.40
C VAL A 72 6.20 5.14 8.36
N SER A 73 6.05 6.20 9.14
CA SER A 73 4.97 6.37 10.10
C SER A 73 3.96 7.39 9.58
N LYS A 74 2.68 7.20 9.95
CA LYS A 74 1.66 8.20 9.66
C LYS A 74 2.00 9.50 10.37
N SER A 75 1.78 10.61 9.67
CA SER A 75 1.86 11.92 10.30
C SER A 75 0.80 12.06 11.39
N ARG A 76 1.04 12.95 12.36
CA ARG A 76 0.06 13.23 13.42
C ARG A 76 -1.29 13.68 12.88
N SER A 77 -1.29 14.48 11.81
CA SER A 77 -2.52 14.94 11.15
C SER A 77 -3.30 13.79 10.52
N GLN A 78 -2.61 12.83 9.87
CA GLN A 78 -3.26 11.63 9.33
C GLN A 78 -3.90 10.78 10.43
N VAL A 79 -3.17 10.52 11.53
CA VAL A 79 -3.70 9.75 12.66
C VAL A 79 -4.91 10.45 13.28
N GLN A 80 -4.86 11.78 13.38
CA GLN A 80 -5.96 12.55 13.92
C GLN A 80 -7.20 12.52 13.00
N GLY A 81 -7.01 12.66 11.69
CA GLY A 81 -8.10 12.52 10.71
C GLY A 81 -8.75 11.14 10.78
N GLU A 82 -7.95 10.07 10.82
CA GLU A 82 -8.48 8.70 10.95
C GLU A 82 -9.23 8.48 12.27
N LEU A 83 -8.75 9.07 13.37
CA LEU A 83 -9.41 8.99 14.67
C LEU A 83 -10.76 9.72 14.68
N GLU A 84 -10.82 10.89 14.05
CA GLU A 84 -12.06 11.68 13.90
C GLU A 84 -13.06 10.93 13.00
N GLU A 85 -12.62 10.43 11.86
CA GLU A 85 -13.44 9.58 10.98
C GLU A 85 -13.99 8.36 11.73
N ALA A 86 -13.14 7.67 12.51
CA ALA A 86 -13.55 6.52 13.31
C ALA A 86 -14.52 6.89 14.45
N ARG A 87 -14.41 8.10 15.01
CA ARG A 87 -15.42 8.62 15.95
C ARG A 87 -16.73 8.87 15.25
N ASP A 88 -16.72 9.55 14.12
CA ASP A 88 -17.94 9.98 13.42
C ASP A 88 -18.72 8.80 12.86
N ASN A 89 -18.01 7.81 12.31
CA ASN A 89 -18.63 6.60 11.82
C ASN A 89 -18.91 5.59 12.96
N GLY A 90 -18.30 5.75 14.14
CA GLY A 90 -18.48 4.86 15.29
C GLY A 90 -17.78 3.51 15.16
N THR A 91 -16.71 3.39 14.36
CA THR A 91 -15.91 2.15 14.25
C THR A 91 -14.87 2.00 15.36
N LEU A 92 -14.74 2.99 16.24
CA LEU A 92 -13.88 2.84 17.42
C LEU A 92 -14.36 1.71 18.33
N ILE A 93 -13.43 0.88 18.77
CA ILE A 93 -13.67 -0.14 19.79
C ILE A 93 -14.05 0.56 21.09
N ALA A 94 -15.25 0.27 21.59
CA ALA A 94 -15.81 0.86 22.80
C ALA A 94 -15.88 -0.15 23.96
N ASP A 95 -15.77 -1.45 23.68
CA ASP A 95 -15.62 -2.51 24.68
C ASP A 95 -14.36 -3.35 24.41
N GLY A 96 -13.40 -3.30 25.34
CA GLY A 96 -12.14 -4.03 25.25
C GLY A 96 -12.26 -5.54 25.50
N GLN A 97 -13.38 -6.03 26.05
CA GLN A 97 -13.58 -7.46 26.31
C GLN A 97 -14.17 -8.18 25.09
N THR A 98 -15.14 -7.57 24.43
CA THR A 98 -15.81 -8.16 23.26
C THR A 98 -15.25 -7.67 21.93
N GLY A 99 -14.53 -6.54 21.92
CA GLY A 99 -14.12 -5.86 20.70
C GLY A 99 -15.26 -5.11 20.02
N ALA A 100 -16.40 -4.92 20.68
CA ALA A 100 -17.54 -4.22 20.10
C ALA A 100 -17.21 -2.75 19.82
N THR A 101 -17.63 -2.28 18.66
CA THR A 101 -17.49 -0.89 18.21
C THR A 101 -18.56 0.01 18.84
N ALA A 102 -18.30 1.32 18.88
CA ALA A 102 -19.25 2.31 19.39
C ALA A 102 -20.59 2.28 18.64
N ARG A 103 -20.54 1.99 17.33
CA ARG A 103 -21.73 1.80 16.48
C ARG A 103 -22.55 0.58 16.88
N GLU A 104 -21.92 -0.53 17.21
CA GLU A 104 -22.62 -1.76 17.61
C GLU A 104 -23.31 -1.61 18.96
N LEU A 105 -22.67 -0.90 19.90
CA LEU A 105 -23.24 -0.65 21.24
C LEU A 105 -24.30 0.45 21.24
N ALA A 106 -24.16 1.46 20.38
CA ALA A 106 -25.06 2.62 20.35
C ALA A 106 -25.44 3.02 18.91
N PRO A 107 -26.13 2.14 18.16
CA PRO A 107 -26.41 2.38 16.73
C PRO A 107 -27.26 3.64 16.49
N GLN A 108 -28.08 4.03 17.46
CA GLN A 108 -28.89 5.25 17.42
C GLN A 108 -28.03 6.54 17.30
N ARG A 109 -26.79 6.53 17.82
CA ARG A 109 -25.85 7.67 17.75
C ARG A 109 -25.10 7.75 16.43
N TYR A 110 -25.04 6.63 15.73
CA TYR A 110 -24.29 6.45 14.49
C TYR A 110 -25.25 6.01 13.40
N VAL A 111 -26.39 6.71 13.29
CA VAL A 111 -27.33 6.53 12.18
C VAL A 111 -26.50 6.50 10.91
N ALA A 112 -26.40 5.30 10.32
CA ALA A 112 -25.59 5.05 9.13
C ALA A 112 -25.85 6.21 8.19
N GLN A 113 -24.79 6.85 7.65
CA GLN A 113 -24.92 7.91 6.66
C GLN A 113 -25.91 7.43 5.59
N ARG A 114 -27.19 7.76 5.78
CA ARG A 114 -28.21 7.42 4.82
C ARG A 114 -27.88 8.40 3.72
N LYS A 115 -27.52 7.88 2.55
CA LYS A 115 -27.35 8.68 1.35
C LYS A 115 -28.45 9.73 1.36
N THR A 116 -28.06 10.98 1.27
CA THR A 116 -29.00 12.08 1.19
C THR A 116 -29.98 11.78 0.06
N ARG A 117 -31.19 12.33 0.15
CA ARG A 117 -32.19 12.13 -0.91
C ARG A 117 -31.65 12.53 -2.28
N GLU A 118 -30.70 13.46 -2.32
CA GLU A 118 -30.00 13.89 -3.52
C GLU A 118 -29.02 12.84 -4.05
N GLU A 119 -28.19 12.26 -3.20
CA GLU A 119 -27.29 11.15 -3.58
C GLU A 119 -28.07 9.92 -4.04
N VAL A 120 -29.17 9.56 -3.35
CA VAL A 120 -30.06 8.47 -3.78
C VAL A 120 -30.67 8.77 -5.16
N ARG A 121 -31.10 10.01 -5.41
CA ARG A 121 -31.62 10.42 -6.72
C ARG A 121 -30.55 10.40 -7.81
N ALA A 122 -29.32 10.77 -7.49
CA ALA A 122 -28.21 10.73 -8.44
C ALA A 122 -27.88 9.28 -8.83
N GLU A 123 -27.80 8.39 -7.86
CA GLU A 123 -27.60 6.95 -8.06
C GLU A 123 -28.74 6.32 -8.87
N VAL A 124 -30.00 6.64 -8.55
CA VAL A 124 -31.16 6.17 -9.33
C VAL A 124 -31.09 6.67 -10.77
N ARG A 125 -30.70 7.94 -10.99
CA ARG A 125 -30.54 8.49 -12.35
C ARG A 125 -29.41 7.82 -13.12
N GLU A 126 -28.31 7.51 -12.45
CA GLU A 126 -27.19 6.78 -13.04
C GLU A 126 -27.59 5.34 -13.39
N ALA A 127 -28.32 4.67 -12.49
CA ALA A 127 -28.86 3.33 -12.72
C ALA A 127 -29.85 3.28 -13.90
N LEU A 128 -30.66 4.33 -14.08
CA LEU A 128 -31.51 4.49 -15.26
C LEU A 128 -30.68 4.72 -16.54
N ARG A 129 -29.60 5.51 -16.46
CA ARG A 129 -28.73 5.83 -17.61
C ARG A 129 -27.94 4.61 -18.07
N ASN A 130 -27.42 3.82 -17.14
CA ASN A 130 -26.61 2.63 -17.43
C ASN A 130 -27.45 1.36 -17.63
N GLY A 131 -28.78 1.47 -17.54
CA GLY A 131 -29.73 0.38 -17.76
C GLY A 131 -29.83 -0.64 -16.63
N SER A 132 -29.17 -0.43 -15.49
CA SER A 132 -29.25 -1.32 -14.32
C SER A 132 -30.59 -1.23 -13.58
N LEU A 133 -31.31 -0.12 -13.76
CA LEU A 133 -32.67 0.06 -13.26
C LEU A 133 -33.59 0.31 -14.45
N HIS A 134 -34.62 -0.53 -14.64
CA HIS A 134 -35.66 -0.30 -15.64
C HIS A 134 -36.86 0.37 -14.98
N PRO A 135 -37.37 1.50 -15.50
CA PRO A 135 -38.57 2.11 -14.96
C PRO A 135 -39.74 1.16 -15.21
N ILE A 136 -40.41 0.72 -14.14
CA ILE A 136 -41.68 0.00 -14.24
C ILE A 136 -42.69 0.97 -14.84
N GLY A 137 -43.13 0.71 -16.08
CA GLY A 137 -44.21 1.43 -16.74
C GLY A 137 -45.50 1.30 -15.94
N ASN A 138 -46.43 2.23 -16.16
CA ASN A 138 -47.73 2.35 -15.46
C ASN A 138 -48.71 1.17 -15.72
N ASP A 139 -48.30 -0.07 -15.50
CA ASP A 139 -49.19 -1.23 -15.46
C ASP A 139 -49.80 -1.38 -14.04
N TYR A 140 -50.35 -0.27 -13.52
CA TYR A 140 -51.28 -0.36 -12.40
C TYR A 140 -52.66 -0.64 -13.01
N PRO A 141 -53.25 -1.84 -12.80
CA PRO A 141 -54.64 -2.05 -13.20
C PRO A 141 -55.52 -1.09 -12.39
N VAL A 142 -56.10 -0.12 -13.09
CA VAL A 142 -57.25 0.64 -12.59
C VAL A 142 -58.42 -0.35 -12.47
N ASN A 143 -58.78 -0.70 -11.24
CA ASN A 143 -60.07 -1.33 -10.95
C ASN A 143 -61.14 -0.24 -10.83
#